data_AF-A0A317PQH4-F1
#
_entry.id   AF-A0A317PQH4-F1
#
_cell.length_a   1.000
_cell.length_b   1.000
_cell.length_c   1.000
_cell.angle_alpha   90.00
_cell.angle_beta   90.00
_cell.angle_gamma   90.00
#
_symmetry.space_group_name_H-M   'P 1'
#
loop_
_entity.id
_entity.type
_entity.pdbx_description
1 polymer ?
#
loop_
_entity_poly.entity_id
_entity_poly.type
_entity_poly.pdbx_seq_one_letter_code
_entity_poly.pdbx_strand_id
1 'polypeptide(L)' 'MNRNTLYIVIAVLAVGVAVIGFQLYKERQTTGVEINLGENGISIQQK' A
#
# COMPACT_ATOMS: atom_id res chain seq x y z
N MET A 1 -20.26 -4.20 -26.49
CA MET A 1 -19.39 -3.51 -25.52
C MET A 1 -18.26 -2.85 -26.28
N ASN A 2 -18.17 -1.52 -26.25
CA ASN A 2 -17.15 -0.82 -27.03
C ASN A 2 -15.78 -1.05 -26.35
N ARG A 3 -14.72 -1.33 -27.11
CA ARG A 3 -13.38 -1.62 -26.52
C ARG A 3 -12.92 -0.48 -25.60
N ASN A 4 -13.32 0.75 -25.93
CA ASN A 4 -13.04 1.95 -25.13
C ASN A 4 -13.63 1.89 -23.71
N THR A 5 -14.85 1.34 -23.55
CA THR A 5 -15.49 1.19 -22.23
C THR A 5 -14.72 0.23 -21.35
N LEU A 6 -14.20 -0.86 -21.91
CA LEU A 6 -13.40 -1.83 -21.16
C LEU A 6 -12.10 -1.19 -20.62
N TYR A 7 -11.41 -0.39 -21.44
CA TYR A 7 -10.20 0.32 -21.01
C TYR A 7 -10.49 1.35 -19.90
N ILE A 8 -11.60 2.07 -19.98
CA ILE A 8 -12.01 3.02 -18.93
C ILE A 8 -12.24 2.28 -17.61
N VAL A 9 -12.96 1.15 -17.64
CA VAL A 9 -13.21 0.34 -16.44
C VAL A 9 -11.89 -0.16 -15.83
N ILE A 10 -10.98 -0.67 -16.65
CA ILE A 10 -9.66 -1.13 -16.18
C ILE A 10 -8.86 0.04 -15.56
N ALA A 11 -8.86 1.21 -16.19
CA ALA A 11 -8.15 2.37 -15.67
C ALA A 11 -8.70 2.80 -14.29
N VAL A 12 -10.02 2.84 -14.14
CA VAL A 12 -10.68 3.16 -12.86
C VAL A 12 -10.31 2.12 -11.79
N LEU A 13 -10.33 0.83 -12.13
CA LEU A 13 -9.95 -0.24 -11.20
C LEU A 13 -8.47 -0.14 -10.79
N ALA A 14 -7.57 0.13 -11.73
CA ALA A 14 -6.14 0.28 -11.45
C ALA A 14 -5.87 1.45 -10.49
N VAL A 15 -6.53 2.60 -10.69
CA VAL A 15 -6.44 3.74 -9.77
C VAL A 15 -6.97 3.37 -8.39
N GLY A 16 -8.11 2.67 -8.31
CA GLY A 16 -8.67 2.21 -7.04
C GLY A 16 -7.71 1.31 -6.26
N VAL A 17 -7.10 0.34 -6.93
CA VAL A 17 -6.09 -0.56 -6.33
C VAL A 17 -4.85 0.21 -5.89
N ALA A 18 -4.37 1.17 -6.68
CA ALA A 18 -3.22 1.98 -6.32
C ALA A 18 -3.47 2.82 -5.05
N VAL A 19 -4.63 3.45 -4.93
CA VAL A 19 -5.00 4.24 -3.74
C VAL A 19 -5.13 3.35 -2.50
N ILE A 20 -5.83 2.22 -2.61
CA ILE A 20 -5.99 1.28 -1.49
C ILE A 20 -4.64 0.70 -1.08
N GLY A 21 -3.83 0.28 -2.05
CA GLY A 21 -2.48 -0.22 -1.81
C GLY A 21 -1.59 0.81 -1.13
N PHE A 22 -1.67 2.08 -1.53
CA PHE A 22 -0.92 3.17 -0.91
C PHE A 22 -1.39 3.44 0.53
N GLN A 23 -2.69 3.49 0.78
CA GLN A 23 -3.24 3.64 2.12
C GLN A 23 -2.83 2.47 3.02
N LEU A 24 -2.97 1.24 2.54
CA LEU A 24 -2.58 0.04 3.28
C LEU A 24 -1.08 -0.01 3.55
N TYR A 25 -0.25 0.41 2.59
CA TYR A 25 1.20 0.49 2.75
C TYR A 25 1.57 1.54 3.80
N LYS A 26 0.97 2.73 3.74
CA LYS A 26 1.18 3.80 4.72
C LYS A 26 0.72 3.38 6.11
N GLU A 27 -0.43 2.73 6.22
CA GLU A 27 -0.95 2.22 7.49
C GLU A 27 -0.03 1.13 8.05
N ARG A 28 0.48 0.21 7.22
CA ARG A 28 1.49 -0.76 7.64
C ARG A 28 2.81 -0.14 8.05
N GLN A 29 3.21 1.00 7.49
CA GLN A 29 4.38 1.73 7.97
C GLN A 29 4.11 2.52 9.26
N THR A 30 2.86 2.94 9.49
CA THR A 30 2.51 3.74 10.68
C THR A 30 2.19 2.86 11.89
N THR A 31 1.55 1.70 11.65
CA THR A 31 1.19 0.69 12.66
C THR A 31 2.27 -0.39 12.80
N GLY A 32 2.96 -0.69 11.71
CA GLY A 32 4.03 -1.69 11.68
C GLY A 32 5.39 -1.05 11.92
N VAL A 33 5.71 -0.88 13.20
CA VAL A 33 7.06 -1.02 13.74
C VAL A 33 8.13 -0.05 13.20
N GLU A 34 8.65 0.82 14.07
CA GLU A 34 9.96 1.43 13.86
C GLU A 34 11.04 0.33 13.82
N ILE A 35 11.29 -0.25 12.64
CA ILE A 35 12.40 -1.18 12.44
C ILE A 35 13.67 -0.32 12.41
N ASN A 36 14.14 0.06 13.59
CA ASN A 36 15.49 0.54 13.79
C ASN A 36 16.41 -0.64 13.49
N LEU A 37 16.88 -0.72 12.25
CA LEU A 37 17.90 -1.65 11.80
C LEU A 37 19.26 -1.20 12.34
N GLY A 38 19.37 -1.07 13.66
CA GLY A 38 20.64 -0.91 14.36
C GLY A 38 21.39 -2.23 14.36
N GLU A 39 22.72 -2.18 14.45
CA GLU A 39 23.65 -3.32 14.38
C GLU A 39 23.37 -4.48 15.36
N ASN A 40 22.38 -4.35 16.26
CA ASN A 40 22.01 -5.31 17.29
C ASN A 40 20.51 -5.67 17.24
N GLY A 41 20.05 -6.32 16.18
CA GLY A 41 18.80 -7.08 16.19
C GLY A 41 17.49 -6.25 16.18
N ILE A 42 16.46 -6.86 15.60
CA ILE A 42 15.18 -6.23 15.25
C ILE A 42 14.38 -5.94 16.54
N SER A 43 14.35 -4.69 17.00
CA SER A 43 13.48 -4.28 18.11
C SER A 43 12.16 -3.74 17.58
N ILE A 44 11.09 -4.49 17.84
CA ILE A 44 9.74 -4.15 17.42
C ILE A 44 9.01 -3.44 18.56
N GLN A 45 8.96 -2.11 18.55
CA GLN A 45 8.11 -1.35 19.48
C GLN A 45 6.81 -0.95 18.79
N GLN A 46 5.67 -1.39 19.33
CA GLN A 46 4.33 -0.91 18.99
C GLN A 46 3.87 0.06 20.09
N LYS A 47 3.33 1.22 19.71
CA LYS A 47 2.71 2.19 20.62
C LYS A 47 1.21 1.96 20.72
#